data_AF-A5G4K8-F1
#
_entry.id   AF-A5G4K8-F1
#
_cell.length_a   1.000
_cell.length_b   1.000
_cell.length_c   1.000
_cell.angle_alpha   90.00
_cell.angle_beta   90.00
_cell.angle_gamma   90.00
#
_symmetry.space_group_name_H-M   'P 1'
#
loop_
_entity.id
_entity.type
_entity.pdbx_description
1 polymer ?
#
loop_
_entity_poly.entity_id
_entity_poly.type
_entity_poly.pdbx_seq_one_letter_code
_entity_poly.pdbx_strand_id
1 'polypeptide(L)'
;MYKKKIISIAFFVLFLMSSYFCFATENEYVTEWMPSRQFQSTFDRMADNRFYTHFVEGRTMNGAIQYRAEFRPLFKEMKRWYSFHGMSDEWYARRKAAFEKGGFKELYHNFFLDFSGQHVHQACWVELFESAETPPLEKKGVKPLISF
;
A
#
# COMPACT_ATOMS: atom_id res chain seq x y z
N MET A 1 20.52 -67.83 -0.15
CA MET A 1 20.54 -66.83 0.97
C MET A 1 20.84 -65.45 0.37
N TYR A 2 20.23 -64.38 0.91
CA TYR A 2 20.03 -63.01 0.33
C TYR A 2 18.84 -62.95 -0.65
N LYS A 3 17.58 -62.65 -0.29
CA LYS A 3 16.94 -61.66 0.61
C LYS A 3 17.22 -60.18 0.28
N LYS A 4 16.17 -59.53 -0.24
CA LYS A 4 15.75 -58.11 -0.05
C LYS A 4 16.77 -57.07 -0.57
N LYS A 5 16.43 -56.16 -1.48
CA LYS A 5 15.51 -55.02 -1.29
C LYS A 5 15.27 -54.36 -2.66
N ILE A 6 14.09 -54.54 -3.29
CA ILE A 6 13.67 -53.78 -4.50
C ILE A 6 12.48 -52.86 -4.15
N ILE A 7 12.32 -52.50 -2.89
CA ILE A 7 11.23 -51.64 -2.44
C ILE A 7 11.85 -50.50 -1.63
N SER A 8 12.33 -49.44 -2.29
CA SER A 8 12.60 -48.12 -1.66
C SER A 8 13.05 -47.03 -2.65
N ILE A 9 12.52 -47.00 -3.88
CA ILE A 9 12.82 -45.87 -4.80
C ILE A 9 11.55 -45.15 -5.29
N ALA A 10 10.35 -45.75 -5.12
CA ALA A 10 9.11 -45.12 -5.57
C ALA A 10 8.46 -44.14 -4.56
N PHE A 11 8.90 -44.11 -3.29
CA PHE A 11 8.28 -43.25 -2.26
C PHE A 11 9.05 -41.99 -1.90
N PHE A 12 10.28 -41.81 -2.40
CA PHE A 12 11.07 -40.62 -2.09
C PHE A 12 10.82 -39.46 -3.04
N VAL A 13 10.22 -39.73 -4.21
CA VAL A 13 9.91 -38.69 -5.21
C VAL A 13 8.54 -38.03 -4.93
N LEU A 14 7.64 -38.70 -4.19
CA LEU A 14 6.32 -38.15 -3.89
C LEU A 14 6.26 -37.20 -2.68
N PHE A 15 7.31 -37.15 -1.85
CA PHE A 15 7.33 -36.27 -0.67
C PHE A 15 8.01 -34.91 -0.91
N LEU A 16 8.80 -34.78 -2.00
CA LEU A 16 9.47 -33.54 -2.39
C LEU A 16 8.60 -32.60 -3.25
N MET A 17 7.30 -32.88 -3.36
CA MET A 17 6.32 -32.05 -4.09
C MET A 17 5.21 -31.51 -3.17
N SER A 18 5.41 -31.48 -1.85
CA SER A 18 4.41 -30.96 -0.90
C SER A 18 4.81 -29.70 -0.14
N SER A 19 6.04 -29.21 -0.31
CA SER A 19 6.56 -28.06 0.43
C SER A 19 7.07 -26.92 -0.45
N TYR A 20 6.53 -26.81 -1.67
CA TYR A 20 6.50 -25.54 -2.39
C TYR A 20 5.15 -24.83 -2.17
N PHE A 21 4.69 -24.75 -0.91
CA PHE A 21 4.01 -23.51 -0.52
C PHE A 21 5.09 -22.44 -0.44
N CYS A 22 5.57 -22.01 -1.60
CA CYS A 22 6.18 -20.72 -1.74
C CYS A 22 5.04 -19.75 -1.45
N PHE A 23 4.95 -19.26 -0.21
CA PHE A 23 4.22 -18.04 0.07
C PHE A 23 4.86 -17.00 -0.84
N ALA A 24 4.19 -16.68 -1.95
CA ALA A 24 4.53 -15.55 -2.78
C ALA A 24 4.49 -14.34 -1.84
N THR A 25 5.67 -13.84 -1.47
CA THR A 25 5.80 -12.65 -0.65
C THR A 25 5.12 -11.53 -1.41
N GLU A 26 4.10 -10.95 -0.77
CA GLU A 26 3.31 -9.83 -1.24
C GLU A 26 4.24 -8.77 -1.85
N ASN A 27 4.17 -8.56 -3.17
CA ASN A 27 5.10 -7.70 -3.90
C ASN A 27 4.86 -6.23 -3.53
N GLU A 28 5.28 -5.80 -2.35
CA GLU A 28 5.25 -4.41 -1.92
C GLU A 28 6.35 -3.63 -2.64
N TYR A 29 6.00 -2.50 -3.26
CA TYR A 29 6.95 -1.59 -3.88
C TYR A 29 7.02 -0.30 -3.08
N VAL A 30 8.17 -0.06 -2.46
CA VAL A 30 8.43 1.15 -1.66
C VAL A 30 9.27 2.11 -2.47
N THR A 31 8.87 3.39 -2.51
CA THR A 31 9.65 4.41 -3.20
C THR A 31 10.64 5.09 -2.27
N GLU A 32 11.76 5.54 -2.84
CA GLU A 32 12.57 6.59 -2.22
C GLU A 32 11.79 7.91 -2.10
N TRP A 33 12.31 8.83 -1.30
CA TRP A 33 11.80 10.20 -1.24
C TRP A 33 12.04 10.94 -2.54
N MET A 34 11.00 11.51 -3.13
CA MET A 34 11.11 12.23 -4.40
C MET A 34 10.25 13.49 -4.45
N PRO A 35 10.61 14.50 -5.26
CA PRO A 35 9.79 15.69 -5.45
C PRO A 35 8.41 15.35 -6.02
N SER A 36 7.42 16.18 -5.70
CA SER A 36 6.01 16.01 -6.11
C SER A 36 5.80 15.58 -7.57
N ARG A 37 6.46 16.23 -8.54
CA ARG A 37 6.32 15.87 -9.95
C ARG A 37 6.79 14.44 -10.26
N GLN A 38 7.95 14.06 -9.73
CA GLN A 38 8.49 12.71 -9.94
C GLN A 38 7.63 11.66 -9.23
N PHE A 39 7.10 12.02 -8.05
CA PHE A 39 6.16 11.18 -7.32
C PHE A 39 4.88 10.94 -8.13
N GLN A 40 4.29 11.98 -8.70
CA GLN A 40 3.09 11.84 -9.53
C GLN A 40 3.34 10.90 -10.73
N SER A 41 4.46 11.06 -11.45
CA SER A 41 4.78 10.15 -12.56
C SER A 41 4.99 8.70 -12.11
N THR A 42 5.56 8.49 -10.92
CA THR A 42 5.70 7.14 -10.34
C THR A 42 4.34 6.59 -9.94
N PHE A 43 3.50 7.39 -9.30
CA PHE A 43 2.14 7.04 -8.91
C PHE A 43 1.31 6.60 -10.12
N ASP A 44 1.30 7.40 -11.20
CA ASP A 44 0.55 7.12 -12.42
C ASP A 44 0.98 5.78 -13.02
N ARG A 45 2.31 5.56 -13.11
CA ARG A 45 2.87 4.29 -13.58
C ARG A 45 2.45 3.11 -12.71
N MET A 46 2.45 3.24 -11.39
CA MET A 46 2.04 2.15 -10.49
C MET A 46 0.55 1.86 -10.63
N ALA A 47 -0.29 2.90 -10.75
CA ALA A 47 -1.71 2.75 -10.99
C ALA A 47 -2.01 2.00 -12.30
N ASP A 48 -1.29 2.35 -13.38
CA ASP A 48 -1.37 1.66 -14.69
C ASP A 48 -0.97 0.18 -14.58
N ASN A 49 -0.03 -0.15 -13.68
CA ASN A 49 0.45 -1.51 -13.43
C ASN A 49 -0.40 -2.27 -12.40
N ARG A 50 -1.62 -1.82 -12.10
CA ARG A 50 -2.55 -2.50 -11.17
C ARG A 50 -2.03 -2.57 -9.72
N PHE A 51 -1.28 -1.56 -9.30
CA PHE A 51 -0.97 -1.34 -7.89
C PHE A 51 -1.81 -0.19 -7.34
N TYR A 52 -2.24 -0.32 -6.09
CA TYR A 52 -2.80 0.80 -5.35
C TYR A 52 -1.78 1.34 -4.36
N THR A 53 -1.96 2.60 -3.99
CA THR A 53 -1.15 3.21 -2.95
C THR A 53 -1.67 2.83 -1.58
N HIS A 54 -0.93 1.97 -0.91
CA HIS A 54 -1.26 1.48 0.43
C HIS A 54 -0.92 2.51 1.51
N PHE A 55 0.16 3.26 1.31
CA PHE A 55 0.57 4.34 2.21
C PHE A 55 1.32 5.43 1.44
N VAL A 56 1.12 6.69 1.82
CA VAL A 56 1.95 7.83 1.37
C VAL A 56 2.38 8.65 2.56
N GLU A 57 3.65 9.02 2.56
CA GLU A 57 4.24 9.96 3.49
C GLU A 57 4.74 11.18 2.72
N GLY A 58 4.39 12.37 3.20
CA GLY A 58 4.91 13.63 2.70
C GLY A 58 5.79 14.32 3.73
N ARG A 59 6.74 15.14 3.28
CA ARG A 59 7.55 15.99 4.14
C ARG A 59 8.02 17.26 3.42
N THR A 60 8.41 18.26 4.18
CA THR A 60 9.24 19.37 3.73
C THR A 60 10.71 19.06 4.02
N MET A 61 11.55 19.02 2.99
CA MET A 61 12.98 18.73 3.13
C MET A 61 13.76 19.44 2.02
N ASN A 62 14.88 20.08 2.36
CA ASN A 62 15.77 20.75 1.41
C ASN A 62 15.05 21.76 0.48
N GLY A 63 14.12 22.55 1.04
CA GLY A 63 13.38 23.57 0.28
C GLY A 63 12.34 23.02 -0.71
N ALA A 64 12.05 21.72 -0.68
CA ALA A 64 11.01 21.10 -1.49
C ALA A 64 10.05 20.24 -0.66
N ILE A 65 8.82 20.09 -1.16
CA ILE A 65 7.93 19.03 -0.71
C ILE A 65 8.34 17.72 -1.40
N GLN A 66 8.54 16.69 -0.60
CA GLN A 66 8.89 15.35 -1.06
C GLN A 66 7.83 14.35 -0.60
N TYR A 67 7.67 13.28 -1.37
CA TYR A 67 6.79 12.17 -1.05
C TYR A 67 7.52 10.85 -1.16
N ARG A 68 7.08 9.89 -0.37
CA ARG A 68 7.40 8.46 -0.49
C ARG A 68 6.11 7.67 -0.38
N ALA A 69 6.03 6.52 -1.04
CA ALA A 69 4.87 5.65 -0.93
C ALA A 69 5.23 4.17 -0.85
N GLU A 70 4.30 3.42 -0.30
CA GLU A 70 4.24 1.97 -0.36
C GLU A 70 3.08 1.59 -1.28
N PHE A 71 3.37 0.84 -2.34
CA PHE A 71 2.41 0.34 -3.29
C PHE A 71 2.22 -1.16 -3.10
N ARG A 72 0.97 -1.61 -3.17
CA ARG A 72 0.63 -3.04 -3.12
C ARG A 72 -0.22 -3.43 -4.32
N PRO A 73 -0.17 -4.69 -4.77
CA PRO A 73 -1.07 -5.18 -5.81
C PRO A 73 -2.53 -4.99 -5.39
N LEU A 74 -3.42 -4.73 -6.34
CA LEU A 74 -4.86 -4.74 -6.06
C LEU A 74 -5.28 -6.12 -5.52
N PHE A 75 -5.98 -6.13 -4.38
CA PHE A 75 -6.50 -7.36 -3.79
C PHE A 75 -7.94 -7.64 -4.28
N LYS A 76 -8.36 -8.92 -4.22
CA LYS A 76 -9.58 -9.41 -4.88
C LYS A 76 -10.87 -8.75 -4.36
N GLU A 77 -10.88 -8.32 -3.11
CA GLU A 77 -12.00 -7.65 -2.47
C GLU A 77 -12.12 -6.17 -2.87
N MET A 78 -11.09 -5.58 -3.47
CA MET A 78 -11.08 -4.18 -3.87
C MET A 78 -11.78 -4.00 -5.22
N LYS A 79 -12.93 -3.30 -5.20
CA LYS A 79 -13.70 -2.97 -6.40
C LYS A 79 -13.15 -1.73 -7.10
N ARG A 80 -12.91 -0.65 -6.33
CA ARG A 80 -12.33 0.61 -6.80
C ARG A 80 -11.45 1.21 -5.73
N TRP A 81 -10.49 2.05 -6.13
CA TRP A 81 -9.68 2.83 -5.21
C TRP A 81 -9.41 4.21 -5.77
N TYR A 82 -9.16 5.16 -4.86
CA TYR A 82 -8.71 6.50 -5.16
C TYR A 82 -7.67 6.91 -4.12
N SER A 83 -6.55 7.48 -4.55
CA SER A 83 -5.57 8.05 -3.64
C SER A 83 -5.20 9.46 -4.10
N PHE A 84 -5.00 10.33 -3.12
CA PHE A 84 -4.64 11.72 -3.35
C PHE A 84 -3.57 12.15 -2.35
N HIS A 85 -2.68 13.04 -2.80
CA HIS A 85 -1.64 13.67 -2.01
C HIS A 85 -1.59 15.17 -2.33
N GLY A 86 -1.03 15.97 -1.43
CA GLY A 86 -0.95 17.42 -1.66
C GLY A 86 -2.26 18.16 -1.39
N MET A 87 -3.18 17.58 -0.61
CA MET A 87 -4.50 18.17 -0.36
C MET A 87 -4.44 19.17 0.80
N SER A 88 -5.14 20.30 0.68
CA SER A 88 -5.41 21.19 1.83
C SER A 88 -6.49 20.61 2.76
N ASP A 89 -6.63 21.17 3.97
CA ASP A 89 -7.68 20.78 4.93
C ASP A 89 -9.08 20.80 4.29
N GLU A 90 -9.45 21.90 3.61
CA GLU A 90 -10.77 22.05 3.00
C GLU A 90 -11.00 21.02 1.89
N TRP A 91 -9.99 20.81 1.04
CA TRP A 91 -10.09 19.85 -0.06
C TRP A 91 -10.27 18.43 0.49
N TYR A 92 -9.46 18.06 1.49
CA TYR A 92 -9.54 16.76 2.15
C TYR A 92 -10.91 16.54 2.78
N ALA A 93 -11.41 17.48 3.58
CA ALA A 93 -12.70 17.37 4.24
C ALA A 93 -13.85 17.18 3.24
N ARG A 94 -13.86 17.96 2.15
CA ARG A 94 -14.86 17.86 1.08
C ARG A 94 -14.79 16.50 0.38
N ARG A 95 -13.57 16.02 0.09
CA ARG A 95 -13.36 14.74 -0.59
C ARG A 95 -13.76 13.56 0.29
N LYS A 96 -13.38 13.59 1.56
CA LYS A 96 -13.77 12.58 2.57
C LYS A 96 -15.29 12.44 2.63
N ALA A 97 -16.01 13.54 2.83
CA ALA A 97 -17.47 13.52 2.89
C ALA A 97 -18.11 12.96 1.60
N ALA A 98 -17.56 13.29 0.43
CA ALA A 98 -18.04 12.77 -0.84
C ALA A 98 -17.82 11.25 -0.98
N PHE A 99 -16.64 10.75 -0.56
CA PHE A 99 -16.32 9.34 -0.59
C PHE A 99 -17.12 8.52 0.41
N GLU A 100 -17.27 9.01 1.64
CA GLU A 100 -18.11 8.38 2.68
C GLU A 100 -19.57 8.26 2.20
N LYS A 101 -20.13 9.33 1.63
CA LYS A 101 -21.46 9.29 1.02
C LYS A 101 -21.56 8.30 -0.15
N GLY A 102 -20.47 8.11 -0.88
CA GLY A 102 -20.37 7.16 -1.99
C GLY A 102 -20.10 5.71 -1.58
N GLY A 103 -20.03 5.40 -0.28
CA GLY A 103 -19.78 4.05 0.24
C GLY A 103 -18.30 3.63 0.25
N PHE A 104 -17.39 4.55 -0.05
CA PHE A 104 -15.95 4.28 0.07
C PHE A 104 -15.52 4.30 1.54
N LYS A 105 -14.49 3.53 1.85
CA LYS A 105 -13.81 3.51 3.14
C LYS A 105 -12.44 4.14 3.00
N GLU A 106 -12.12 5.07 3.90
CA GLU A 106 -10.76 5.57 4.04
C GLU A 106 -9.88 4.40 4.51
N LEU A 107 -8.85 4.05 3.74
CA LEU A 107 -7.92 2.97 4.05
C LEU A 107 -6.73 3.50 4.87
N TYR A 108 -6.21 4.65 4.48
CA TYR A 108 -5.22 5.40 5.25
C TYR A 108 -5.45 6.91 5.07
N HIS A 109 -5.00 7.67 6.06
CA HIS A 109 -4.88 9.12 6.02
C HIS A 109 -3.71 9.56 6.90
N ASN A 110 -2.87 10.46 6.38
CA ASN A 110 -1.85 11.17 7.13
C ASN A 110 -1.74 12.63 6.64
N PHE A 111 -0.99 13.46 7.35
CA PHE A 111 -0.64 14.81 6.93
C PHE A 111 0.77 15.20 7.39
N PHE A 112 1.33 16.25 6.79
CA PHE A 112 2.52 16.94 7.26
C PHE A 112 2.32 18.46 7.16
N LEU A 113 3.23 19.24 7.75
CA LEU A 113 3.21 20.70 7.65
C LEU A 113 4.08 21.17 6.48
N ASP A 114 3.53 22.01 5.61
CA ASP A 114 4.31 22.67 4.56
C ASP A 114 5.19 23.81 5.11
N PHE A 115 5.90 24.51 4.21
CA PHE A 115 6.78 25.62 4.58
C PHE A 115 6.05 26.81 5.20
N SER A 116 4.72 26.88 5.06
CA SER A 116 3.86 27.91 5.66
C SER A 116 3.19 27.44 6.96
N GLY A 117 3.45 26.21 7.40
CA GLY A 117 2.80 25.62 8.57
C GLY A 117 1.37 25.16 8.30
N GLN A 118 0.95 25.00 7.04
CA GLN A 118 -0.36 24.47 6.70
C GLN A 118 -0.32 22.94 6.59
N HIS A 119 -1.43 22.27 6.94
CA HIS A 119 -1.55 20.84 6.74
C HIS A 119 -1.63 20.50 5.25
N VAL A 120 -0.82 19.54 4.85
CA VAL A 120 -0.88 18.90 3.56
C VAL A 120 -1.20 17.44 3.78
N HIS A 121 -2.39 17.02 3.34
CA HIS A 121 -2.95 15.69 3.58
C HIS A 121 -2.60 14.72 2.44
N GLN A 122 -2.53 13.44 2.80
CA GLN A 122 -2.45 12.29 1.89
C GLN A 122 -3.41 11.22 2.38
N ALA A 123 -4.19 10.63 1.48
CA ALA A 123 -5.12 9.58 1.83
C ALA A 123 -5.45 8.66 0.66
N CYS A 124 -5.93 7.47 0.99
CA CYS A 124 -6.46 6.50 0.04
C CYS A 124 -7.82 6.00 0.52
N TRP A 125 -8.73 5.86 -0.43
CA TRP A 125 -10.09 5.37 -0.23
C TRP A 125 -10.31 4.16 -1.11
N VAL A 126 -10.96 3.14 -0.56
CA VAL A 126 -11.29 1.90 -1.25
C VAL A 126 -12.79 1.67 -1.19
N GLU A 127 -13.37 1.23 -2.29
CA GLU A 127 -14.67 0.59 -2.30
C GLU A 127 -14.44 -0.91 -2.41
N LEU A 128 -15.07 -1.66 -1.51
CA LEU A 128 -14.95 -3.10 -1.45
C LEU A 128 -16.20 -3.75 -2.06
N PHE A 129 -16.07 -5.02 -2.47
CA PHE A 129 -17.24 -5.83 -2.76
C PHE A 129 -18.06 -6.08 -1.48
N GLU A 130 -19.37 -6.23 -1.61
CA GLU A 130 -20.32 -6.32 -0.48
C GLU A 130 -20.03 -7.48 0.49
N SER A 131 -19.33 -8.52 0.03
CA SER A 131 -18.92 -9.67 0.84
C SER A 131 -17.58 -9.47 1.58
N ALA A 132 -16.95 -8.31 1.48
CA ALA A 132 -15.62 -8.07 2.03
C ALA A 132 -15.64 -7.26 3.32
N GLU A 133 -14.89 -7.72 4.31
CA GLU A 133 -14.63 -6.94 5.52
C GLU A 133 -13.70 -5.76 5.20
N THR A 134 -13.96 -4.62 5.84
CA THR A 134 -13.09 -3.45 5.68
C THR A 134 -11.76 -3.71 6.40
N PRO A 135 -10.60 -3.59 5.71
CA PRO A 135 -9.32 -3.65 6.39
C PRO A 135 -9.27 -2.62 7.52
N PRO A 136 -8.70 -2.93 8.69
CA PRO A 136 -8.49 -1.94 9.73
C PRO A 136 -7.75 -0.73 9.17
N LEU A 137 -8.11 0.48 9.61
CA LEU A 137 -7.34 1.68 9.32
C LEU A 137 -5.90 1.46 9.79
N GLU A 138 -4.95 1.42 8.86
CA GLU A 138 -3.56 1.19 9.21
C GLU A 138 -2.94 2.50 9.73
N LYS A 139 -2.92 2.63 11.05
CA LYS A 139 -2.21 3.71 11.75
C LYS A 139 -0.74 3.35 11.85
N LYS A 140 0.04 3.55 10.77
CA LYS A 140 1.50 3.59 10.93
C LYS A 140 1.82 4.82 11.78
N GLY A 141 2.29 4.56 13.01
CA GLY A 141 2.66 5.62 13.93
C GLY A 141 3.61 6.58 13.23
N VAL A 142 3.20 7.85 13.13
CA VAL A 142 4.11 8.94 12.81
C VAL A 142 5.23 8.83 13.84
N LYS A 143 6.39 8.29 13.46
CA LYS A 143 7.57 8.43 14.30
C LYS A 143 7.78 9.94 14.40
N PRO A 144 7.68 10.56 15.59
CA PRO A 144 8.04 11.95 15.71
C PRO A 144 9.45 12.06 15.16
N LEU A 145 9.64 12.94 14.18
CA LEU A 145 10.96 13.39 13.80
C LEU A 145 11.56 13.95 15.08
N ILE A 146 12.43 13.16 15.70
CA ILE A 146 13.28 13.64 16.79
C ILE A 146 14.14 14.71 16.13
N SER A 147 13.75 15.97 16.35
CA SER A 147 14.59 17.12 16.13
C SER A 147 15.81 16.97 17.05
N PHE A 148 16.97 16.73 16.44
CA PHE A 148 18.27 16.90 17.10
C PHE A 148 18.54 18.39 17.34
#